data_AF-A0A2N1QLN8-F1
#
_entry.id   AF-A0A2N1QLN8-F1
#
_cell.length_a   1.000
_cell.length_b   1.000
_cell.length_c   1.000
_cell.angle_alpha   90.00
_cell.angle_beta   90.00
_cell.angle_gamma   90.00
#
_symmetry.space_group_name_H-M   'P 1'
#
loop_
_entity.id
_entity.type
_entity.pdbx_description
1 polymer ?
#
loop_
_entity_poly.entity_id
_entity_poly.type
_entity_poly.pdbx_seq_one_letter_code
_entity_poly.pdbx_strand_id
1 'polypeptide(L)'
;MDKGPVFESLQRAERWMKYVLRKGQELGALRQDVDFEFLRNVVQAVGYTMDSWLFDKLRSEPDAVDIEHFVKFALDMFKRILSPKGLGESC
;
A
#
# COMPACT_ATOMS: atom_id res chain seq x y z
N MET A 1 12.99 -22.60 -15.32
CA MET A 1 13.12 -22.43 -13.85
C MET A 1 11.72 -22.37 -13.29
N ASP A 2 11.33 -23.44 -12.62
CA ASP A 2 10.03 -23.50 -11.93
C ASP A 2 10.08 -22.52 -10.76
N LYS A 3 9.18 -21.54 -10.72
CA LYS A 3 9.19 -20.50 -9.69
C LYS A 3 8.30 -20.98 -8.55
N GLY A 4 8.90 -21.18 -7.37
CA GLY A 4 8.20 -21.77 -6.22
C GLY A 4 6.94 -20.98 -5.77
N PRO A 5 6.10 -21.58 -4.91
CA PRO A 5 4.75 -21.09 -4.56
C PRO A 5 4.71 -19.67 -3.98
N VAL A 6 5.80 -19.22 -3.35
CA VAL A 6 5.94 -17.85 -2.84
C VAL A 6 5.95 -16.82 -3.98
N PHE A 7 6.66 -17.13 -5.07
CA PHE A 7 6.75 -16.23 -6.22
C PHE A 7 5.40 -16.05 -6.92
N GLU A 8 4.64 -17.14 -7.07
CA GLU A 8 3.29 -17.09 -7.65
C GLU A 8 2.32 -16.26 -6.79
N SER A 9 2.46 -16.38 -5.47
CA SER A 9 1.67 -15.61 -4.50
C SER A 9 1.96 -14.12 -4.60
N LEU A 10 3.23 -13.73 -4.71
CA LEU A 10 3.64 -12.33 -4.92
C LEU A 10 3.11 -11.77 -6.25
N GLN A 11 3.21 -12.53 -7.34
CA GLN A 11 2.63 -12.11 -8.61
C GLN A 11 1.11 -11.96 -8.56
N ARG A 12 0.42 -12.84 -7.83
CA ARG A 12 -1.04 -12.74 -7.65
C ARG A 12 -1.40 -11.49 -6.87
N ALA A 13 -0.68 -11.20 -5.79
CA ALA A 13 -0.86 -9.97 -5.01
C ALA A 13 -0.61 -8.72 -5.86
N GLU A 14 0.46 -8.71 -6.66
CA GLU A 14 0.77 -7.59 -7.55
C GLU A 14 -0.32 -7.37 -8.60
N ARG A 15 -0.81 -8.44 -9.24
CA ARG A 15 -1.93 -8.36 -10.20
C ARG A 15 -3.20 -7.84 -9.54
N TRP A 16 -3.51 -8.32 -8.34
CA TRP A 16 -4.68 -7.88 -7.59
C TRP A 16 -4.58 -6.40 -7.20
N MET A 17 -3.42 -5.95 -6.69
CA MET A 17 -3.20 -4.54 -6.36
C MET A 17 -3.38 -3.64 -7.59
N LYS A 18 -2.82 -4.02 -8.74
CA LYS A 18 -3.01 -3.28 -10.00
C LYS A 18 -4.48 -3.18 -10.39
N TYR A 19 -5.22 -4.29 -10.26
CA TYR A 19 -6.65 -4.34 -10.55
C TYR A 19 -7.46 -3.41 -9.63
N VAL A 20 -7.23 -3.49 -8.32
CA VAL A 20 -7.94 -2.69 -7.32
C VAL A 20 -7.67 -1.20 -7.49
N LEU A 21 -6.40 -0.80 -7.67
CA LEU A 21 -6.05 0.59 -7.88
C LEU A 21 -6.70 1.14 -9.16
N ARG A 22 -6.64 0.39 -10.26
CA ARG A 22 -7.23 0.82 -11.54
C ARG A 22 -8.74 0.95 -11.43
N LYS A 23 -9.43 -0.07 -10.89
CA LYS A 23 -10.88 -0.03 -10.70
C LYS A 23 -11.30 1.06 -9.74
N GLY A 24 -10.52 1.29 -8.68
CA GLY A 24 -10.76 2.37 -7.74
C GLY A 24 -10.72 3.75 -8.41
N GLN A 25 -9.75 3.99 -9.30
CA GLN A 25 -9.70 5.23 -10.09
C GLN A 25 -10.85 5.30 -11.10
N GLU A 26 -11.14 4.22 -11.84
CA GLU A 26 -12.25 4.18 -12.82
C GLU A 26 -13.61 4.48 -12.18
N LEU A 27 -13.83 4.03 -10.93
CA LEU A 27 -15.07 4.23 -10.17
C LEU A 27 -15.10 5.55 -9.39
N GLY A 28 -14.03 6.34 -9.40
CA GLY A 28 -13.92 7.57 -8.60
C GLY A 28 -13.81 7.33 -7.09
N ALA A 29 -13.62 6.08 -6.65
CA ALA A 29 -13.39 5.73 -5.25
C ALA A 29 -11.98 6.10 -4.78
N LEU A 30 -11.03 6.20 -5.72
CA LEU A 30 -9.67 6.69 -5.50
C LEU A 30 -9.44 7.97 -6.29
N ARG A 31 -8.40 8.71 -5.90
CA ARG A 31 -7.99 9.93 -6.58
C ARG A 31 -7.76 9.74 -8.08
N GLN A 32 -8.27 10.69 -8.86
CA GLN A 32 -8.18 10.72 -10.32
C GLN A 32 -7.26 11.84 -10.83
N ASP A 33 -6.69 12.64 -9.93
CA ASP A 33 -5.83 13.78 -10.25
C ASP A 33 -4.37 13.39 -10.58
N VAL A 34 -4.07 12.09 -10.57
CA VAL A 34 -2.73 11.55 -10.84
C VAL A 34 -2.83 10.35 -11.77
N ASP A 35 -1.78 10.17 -12.58
CA ASP A 35 -1.64 9.02 -13.46
C ASP A 35 -1.59 7.68 -12.68
N PHE A 36 -2.17 6.63 -13.27
CA PHE A 36 -2.26 5.30 -12.66
C PHE A 36 -0.89 4.70 -12.33
N GLU A 37 0.07 4.78 -13.27
CA GLU A 37 1.39 4.19 -13.08
C GLU A 37 2.14 4.93 -11.97
N PHE A 38 2.01 6.26 -11.91
CA PHE A 38 2.56 7.05 -10.81
C PHE A 38 1.94 6.65 -9.46
N LEU A 39 0.61 6.60 -9.35
CA LEU A 39 -0.07 6.21 -8.11
C LEU A 39 0.34 4.81 -7.65
N ARG A 40 0.39 3.85 -8.58
CA ARG A 40 0.84 2.49 -8.30
C ARG A 40 2.27 2.47 -7.76
N ASN A 41 3.20 3.17 -8.41
CA ASN A 41 4.59 3.20 -8.01
C ASN A 41 4.77 3.81 -6.61
N VAL A 42 4.01 4.85 -6.28
CA VAL A 42 3.99 5.45 -4.93
C VAL A 42 3.49 4.45 -3.89
N VAL A 43 2.34 3.80 -4.12
CA VAL A 43 1.79 2.78 -3.21
C VAL A 43 2.78 1.65 -2.97
N GLN A 44 3.41 1.16 -4.04
CA GLN A 44 4.38 0.08 -3.97
C GLN A 44 5.66 0.49 -3.21
N ALA A 45 6.20 1.68 -3.48
CA ALA A 45 7.40 2.18 -2.81
C ALA A 45 7.15 2.39 -1.30
N VAL A 46 5.99 2.96 -0.96
CA VAL A 46 5.59 3.20 0.42
C VAL A 46 5.38 1.88 1.17
N GLY A 47 4.65 0.92 0.58
CA GLY A 47 4.48 -0.42 1.14
C GLY A 47 5.80 -1.14 1.37
N TYR A 48 6.66 -1.17 0.36
CA TYR A 48 7.99 -1.79 0.45
C TYR A 48 8.85 -1.18 1.57
N THR A 49 8.83 0.15 1.71
CA THR A 49 9.60 0.85 2.74
C THR A 49 9.11 0.51 4.14
N MET A 50 7.78 0.47 4.32
CA MET A 50 7.15 0.08 5.58
C MET A 50 7.45 -1.36 5.96
N ASP A 51 7.31 -2.31 5.04
CA ASP A 51 7.62 -3.72 5.27
C ASP A 51 9.11 -3.90 5.62
N SER A 52 9.99 -3.24 4.87
CA SER A 52 11.44 -3.32 5.11
C SER A 52 11.81 -2.81 6.51
N TRP A 53 11.25 -1.66 6.91
CA TRP A 53 11.46 -1.12 8.25
C TRP A 53 10.89 -2.04 9.33
N LEU A 54 9.66 -2.54 9.14
CA LEU A 54 8.99 -3.40 10.11
C LEU A 54 9.77 -4.69 10.34
N PHE A 55 10.21 -5.36 9.27
CA PHE A 55 10.97 -6.60 9.38
C PHE A 55 12.35 -6.37 9.99
N ASP A 56 13.02 -5.26 9.67
CA ASP A 56 14.30 -4.93 10.30
C ASP A 56 14.14 -4.69 11.80
N LYS A 57 13.08 -3.98 12.20
CA LYS A 57 12.77 -3.72 13.61
C LYS A 57 12.33 -4.96 14.37
N LEU A 58 11.46 -5.80 13.81
CA LEU A 58 11.08 -7.07 14.44
C LEU A 58 12.26 -8.01 14.62
N ARG A 59 13.25 -7.95 13.73
CA ARG A 59 14.49 -8.74 13.83
C ARG A 59 15.44 -8.22 14.90
N SER A 60 15.59 -6.90 15.03
CA SER A 60 16.57 -6.29 15.93
C SER A 60 16.02 -6.06 17.35
N GLU A 61 14.76 -5.66 17.47
CA GLU A 61 14.12 -5.21 18.71
C GLU A 61 12.62 -5.61 18.71
N PRO A 62 12.27 -6.90 18.84
CA PRO A 62 10.89 -7.38 18.65
C PRO A 62 9.88 -6.74 19.62
N ASP A 63 10.27 -6.51 20.87
CA ASP A 63 9.39 -5.92 21.90
C ASP A 63 9.22 -4.40 21.74
N ALA A 64 10.01 -3.75 20.88
CA ALA A 64 9.92 -2.31 20.64
C ALA A 64 8.86 -1.92 19.61
N VAL A 65 8.29 -2.90 18.88
CA VAL A 65 7.32 -2.65 17.82
C VAL A 65 5.90 -2.82 18.35
N ASP A 66 5.19 -1.70 18.46
CA ASP A 66 3.75 -1.72 18.62
C ASP A 66 3.07 -1.97 17.27
N ILE A 67 2.71 -3.23 17.01
CA ILE A 67 2.14 -3.69 15.75
C ILE A 67 0.78 -3.02 15.46
N GLU A 68 -0.06 -2.85 16.49
CA GLU A 68 -1.40 -2.27 16.30
C GLU A 68 -1.30 -0.81 15.89
N HIS A 69 -0.44 -0.03 16.56
CA HIS A 69 -0.19 1.35 16.19
C HIS A 69 0.44 1.48 14.81
N PHE A 70 1.38 0.60 14.45
CA PHE A 70 1.99 0.59 13.12
C PHE A 70 0.95 0.33 12.02
N VAL A 71 0.09 -0.68 12.19
CA VAL A 71 -0.97 -1.00 11.22
C VAL A 71 -1.94 0.16 11.05
N LYS A 72 -2.36 0.80 12.17
CA LYS A 72 -3.21 1.98 12.13
C LYS A 72 -2.55 3.12 11.34
N PHE A 73 -1.28 3.40 11.63
CA PHE A 73 -0.50 4.41 10.91
C PHE A 73 -0.44 4.12 9.40
N ALA A 74 -0.12 2.89 9.02
CA ALA A 74 -0.02 2.48 7.61
C ALA A 74 -1.35 2.68 6.87
N LEU A 75 -2.47 2.27 7.48
CA LEU A 75 -3.81 2.45 6.91
C LEU A 75 -4.17 3.92 6.74
N ASP A 76 -3.90 4.76 7.74
CA ASP A 76 -4.20 6.19 7.66
C ASP A 76 -3.37 6.89 6.59
N MET A 77 -2.10 6.48 6.42
CA MET A 77 -1.26 6.98 5.34
C MET A 77 -1.79 6.55 3.97
N PHE A 78 -2.14 5.28 3.77
CA PHE A 78 -2.70 4.82 2.50
C PHE A 78 -4.03 5.49 2.17
N LYS A 79 -4.91 5.72 3.16
CA LYS A 79 -6.12 6.53 2.97
C LYS A 79 -5.75 7.91 2.42
N ARG A 80 -4.83 8.64 3.07
CA ARG A 80 -4.40 9.97 2.59
C ARG A 80 -3.80 9.95 1.19
N ILE A 81 -3.03 8.93 0.84
CA ILE A 81 -2.41 8.79 -0.49
C ILE A 81 -3.48 8.55 -1.56
N LEU A 82 -4.49 7.73 -1.25
CA LEU A 82 -5.45 7.18 -2.21
C LEU A 82 -6.76 7.98 -2.28
N SER A 83 -7.14 8.71 -1.23
CA SER A 83 -8.39 9.44 -1.13
C SER A 83 -8.56 10.45 -2.26
N PRO A 84 -9.76 10.55 -2.86
CA PRO A 84 -10.08 11.60 -3.82
C PRO A 84 -9.84 13.00 -3.21
N LYS A 85 -9.36 13.95 -4.03
CA LYS A 85 -9.29 15.36 -3.64
C LYS A 85 -10.71 15.88 -3.34
N GLY A 86 -10.87 16.63 -2.26
CA GLY A 86 -12.14 17.27 -1.87
C GLY A 86 -12.98 16.51 -0.83
N LEU A 87 -12.58 15.31 -0.40
CA LEU A 87 -13.23 14.60 0.72
C LEU A 87 -12.61 14.91 2.11
N GLY A 88 -11.61 15.79 2.15
CA GLY A 88 -10.96 16.25 3.38
C GLY A 88 -11.10 17.75 3.66
N GLU A 89 -11.89 18.46 2.84
CA GLU A 89 -12.24 19.88 3.04
C GLU A 89 -13.75 20.00 3.19
N SER A 90 -14.28 19.44 4.26
CA SER A 90 -15.61 19.76 4.75
C SER A 90 -15.50 19.96 6.25
N CYS A 91 -15.38 21.25 6.63
CA CYS A 91 -15.47 21.85 7.98
C CYS A 91 -14.68 21.21 9.13
#